data_AF-E1JQY6-F1
#
_entry.id   AF-E1JQY6-F1
#
_cell.length_a   1.000
_cell.length_b   1.000
_cell.length_c   1.000
_cell.angle_alpha   90.00
_cell.angle_beta   90.00
_cell.angle_gamma   90.00
#
_symmetry.space_group_name_H-M   'P 1'
#
loop_
_entity.id
_entity.type
_entity.pdbx_description
1 polymer ?
#
loop_
_entity_poly.entity_id
_entity_poly.type
_entity_poly.pdbx_seq_one_letter_code
_entity_poly.pdbx_strand_id
1 'polypeptide(L)'
;MNGLSEKVRNNNKARQVRLRIFLLENGIESRELARKRGLSPGAMGDVLSGRRPKREHIEWLIAQGIPGDLLPEPAVPQKRGPKPRTDHPAL
;
A
#
# COMPACT_ATOMS: atom_id res chain seq x y z
N MET A 1 -8.99 18.65 -18.98
CA MET A 1 -8.46 18.43 -17.60
C MET A 1 -9.26 17.31 -16.95
N ASN A 2 -8.60 16.25 -16.47
CA ASN A 2 -9.22 14.95 -16.20
C ASN A 2 -9.75 14.88 -14.74
N GLY A 3 -10.98 15.34 -14.49
CA GLY A 3 -11.56 15.48 -13.15
C GLY A 3 -11.69 14.18 -12.34
N LEU A 4 -11.69 13.02 -13.01
CA LEU A 4 -11.66 11.70 -12.35
C LEU A 4 -10.34 11.45 -11.61
N SER A 5 -9.20 11.80 -12.21
CA SER A 5 -7.87 11.62 -11.60
C SER A 5 -7.69 12.48 -10.35
N GLU A 6 -8.27 13.69 -10.36
CA GLU A 6 -8.25 14.61 -9.22
C GLU A 6 -9.12 14.09 -8.07
N LYS A 7 -10.34 13.61 -8.37
CA LYS A 7 -11.23 13.00 -7.37
C LYS A 7 -10.61 11.78 -6.70
N VAL A 8 -9.97 10.90 -7.48
CA VAL A 8 -9.24 9.72 -6.94
C VAL A 8 -8.09 10.15 -6.04
N ARG A 9 -7.31 11.17 -6.44
CA ARG A 9 -6.22 11.72 -5.62
C ARG A 9 -6.74 12.31 -4.31
N ASN A 10 -7.84 13.05 -4.36
CA ASN A 10 -8.46 13.69 -3.19
C ASN A 10 -9.05 12.67 -2.21
N ASN A 11 -9.71 11.61 -2.72
CA ASN A 11 -10.19 10.50 -1.89
C ASN A 11 -9.04 9.78 -1.18
N ASN A 12 -7.91 9.56 -1.88
CA ASN A 12 -6.70 9.01 -1.28
C ASN A 12 -6.15 9.89 -0.15
N LYS A 13 -6.13 11.22 -0.34
CA LYS A 13 -5.71 12.17 0.70
C LYS A 13 -6.64 12.12 1.92
N ALA A 14 -7.95 12.13 1.72
CA ALA A 14 -8.92 12.06 2.82
C ALA A 14 -8.79 10.77 3.64
N ARG A 15 -8.59 9.61 2.98
CA ARG A 15 -8.30 8.34 3.67
C ARG A 15 -6.99 8.42 4.45
N GLN A 16 -5.90 8.89 3.84
CA GLN A 16 -4.59 9.01 4.49
C GLN A 16 -4.62 9.93 5.72
N VAL A 17 -5.39 11.03 5.66
CA VAL A 17 -5.59 11.92 6.82
C VAL A 17 -6.32 11.19 7.94
N ARG A 18 -7.43 10.50 7.65
CA ARG A 18 -8.17 9.71 8.65
C ARG A 18 -7.32 8.60 9.27
N LEU A 19 -6.54 7.89 8.44
CA LEU A 19 -5.57 6.90 8.91
C LEU A 19 -4.53 7.54 9.85
N ARG A 20 -3.98 8.70 9.49
CA ARG A 20 -3.01 9.39 10.33
C ARG A 20 -3.60 9.83 11.67
N ILE A 21 -4.83 10.35 11.68
CA ILE A 21 -5.54 10.73 12.91
C ILE A 21 -5.72 9.49 13.80
N PHE A 22 -6.24 8.39 13.25
CA PHE A 22 -6.41 7.14 13.99
C PHE A 22 -5.10 6.65 14.63
N LEU A 23 -4.00 6.66 13.86
CA LEU A 23 -2.68 6.24 14.37
C LEU A 23 -2.23 7.13 15.53
N LEU A 24 -2.43 8.45 15.44
CA LEU A 24 -2.08 9.38 16.52
C LEU A 24 -2.95 9.17 17.77
N GLU A 25 -4.26 9.03 17.61
CA GLU A 25 -5.20 8.81 18.72
C GLU A 25 -4.93 7.51 19.47
N ASN A 26 -4.43 6.49 18.78
CA ASN A 26 -4.11 5.18 19.37
C ASN A 26 -2.63 5.05 19.78
N GLY A 27 -1.82 6.12 19.65
CA GLY A 27 -0.41 6.08 19.99
C GLY A 27 0.43 5.13 19.12
N ILE A 28 -0.03 4.85 17.90
CA ILE A 28 0.61 3.90 16.99
C ILE A 28 1.58 4.65 16.08
N GLU A 29 2.87 4.33 16.20
CA GLU A 29 3.88 4.88 15.28
C GLU A 29 4.06 4.02 14.03
N SER A 30 4.06 4.65 12.86
CA SER A 30 4.35 3.98 11.58
C SER A 30 5.73 3.29 11.57
N ARG A 31 6.73 3.86 12.25
CA ARG A 31 8.06 3.25 12.40
C ARG A 31 8.01 1.97 13.23
N GLU A 32 7.19 1.94 14.27
CA GLU A 32 6.99 0.75 15.07
C GLU A 32 6.25 -0.34 14.30
N LEU A 33 5.21 0.01 13.52
CA LEU A 33 4.54 -0.93 12.62
C LEU A 33 5.55 -1.54 11.63
N ALA A 34 6.41 -0.71 11.05
CA ALA A 34 7.47 -1.15 10.14
C ALA A 34 8.39 -2.17 10.84
N ARG A 35 8.89 -1.83 12.03
CA ARG A 35 9.74 -2.72 12.83
C ARG A 35 9.06 -4.05 13.16
N LYS A 36 7.81 -4.01 13.65
CA LYS A 36 7.01 -5.21 14.00
C LYS A 36 6.78 -6.13 12.81
N ARG A 37 6.60 -5.56 11.60
CA ARG A 37 6.42 -6.35 10.36
C ARG A 37 7.73 -6.78 9.69
N GLY A 38 8.88 -6.26 10.13
CA GLY A 38 10.17 -6.48 9.46
C GLY A 38 10.33 -5.69 8.15
N LEU A 39 9.70 -4.53 8.04
CA LEU A 39 9.81 -3.61 6.89
C LEU A 39 10.66 -2.38 7.23
N SER A 40 11.22 -1.75 6.19
CA SER A 40 11.80 -0.42 6.34
C SER A 40 10.69 0.63 6.59
N PRO A 41 10.98 1.76 7.25
CA PRO A 41 10.01 2.83 7.44
C PRO A 41 9.42 3.35 6.11
N GLY A 42 10.26 3.45 5.07
CA GLY A 42 9.81 3.85 3.74
C GLY A 42 8.85 2.85 3.11
N ALA A 43 9.12 1.54 3.24
CA ALA A 43 8.23 0.50 2.73
C ALA A 43 6.88 0.51 3.44
N MET A 44 6.84 0.73 4.76
CA MET A 44 5.58 0.91 5.48
C MET A 44 4.82 2.16 5.01
N GLY A 45 5.52 3.28 4.77
CA GLY A 45 4.92 4.47 4.17
C GLY A 45 4.31 4.22 2.78
N ASP A 46 4.98 3.45 1.93
CA ASP A 46 4.45 3.04 0.63
C ASP A 46 3.19 2.14 0.75
N VAL A 47 3.12 1.30 1.79
CA VAL A 47 1.93 0.50 2.09
C VAL A 47 0.78 1.41 2.53
N LEU A 48 0.97 2.22 3.58
CA LEU A 48 -0.09 3.07 4.16
C LEU A 48 -0.61 4.11 3.15
N SER A 49 0.26 4.62 2.28
CA SER A 49 -0.14 5.55 1.22
C SER A 49 -0.92 4.89 0.08
N GLY A 50 -0.83 3.57 -0.06
CA GLY A 50 -1.44 2.81 -1.16
C GLY A 50 -0.58 2.72 -2.42
N ARG A 51 0.72 3.06 -2.35
CA ARG A 51 1.65 2.89 -3.48
C ARG A 51 2.03 1.42 -3.69
N ARG A 52 2.22 0.66 -2.62
CA ARG A 52 2.54 -0.78 -2.65
C ARG A 52 1.68 -1.59 -1.68
N PRO A 53 0.34 -1.58 -1.83
CA PRO A 53 -0.56 -2.21 -0.88
C PRO A 53 -0.66 -3.71 -1.15
N LYS A 54 0.39 -4.48 -0.88
CA LYS A 54 0.29 -5.94 -1.00
C LYS A 54 -0.74 -6.47 0.00
N ARG A 55 -1.55 -7.45 -0.43
CA ARG A 55 -2.58 -8.09 0.41
C ARG A 55 -2.05 -8.52 1.78
N GLU A 56 -0.90 -9.18 1.81
CA GLU A 56 -0.24 -9.64 3.05
C GLU A 56 0.05 -8.52 4.05
N HIS A 57 0.31 -7.29 3.58
CA HIS A 57 0.56 -6.14 4.45
C HIS A 57 -0.74 -5.53 4.96
N ILE A 58 -1.76 -5.45 4.11
CA ILE A 58 -3.08 -4.91 4.49
C ILE A 58 -3.74 -5.82 5.51
N GLU A 59 -3.77 -7.13 5.29
CA GLU A 59 -4.32 -8.11 6.23
C GLU A 59 -3.59 -8.07 7.58
N TRP A 60 -2.26 -7.90 7.56
CA TRP A 60 -1.50 -7.76 8.80
C TRP A 60 -1.84 -6.48 9.55
N LEU A 61 -1.99 -5.34 8.87
CA LEU A 61 -2.39 -4.08 9.48
C LEU A 61 -3.79 -4.17 10.11
N ILE A 62 -4.73 -4.86 9.46
CA ILE A 62 -6.05 -5.17 10.03
C ILE A 62 -5.90 -6.01 11.30
N ALA A 63 -5.03 -7.03 11.27
CA ALA A 63 -4.75 -7.85 12.45
C ALA A 63 -4.06 -7.08 13.60
N GLN A 64 -3.44 -5.92 13.32
CA GLN A 64 -2.94 -5.01 14.35
C GLN A 64 -4.03 -4.07 14.92
N GLY A 65 -5.28 -4.21 14.48
CA GLY A 65 -6.41 -3.40 14.94
C GLY A 65 -6.64 -2.12 14.13
N ILE A 66 -5.96 -1.94 12.99
CA ILE A 66 -6.20 -0.78 12.12
C ILE A 66 -7.47 -1.03 11.29
N PRO A 67 -8.48 -0.14 11.31
CA PRO A 67 -9.71 -0.30 10.55
C PRO A 67 -9.45 -0.43 9.04
N GLY A 68 -10.06 -1.43 8.41
CA GLY A 68 -9.85 -1.73 6.98
C GLY A 68 -10.29 -0.63 6.02
N ASP A 69 -11.28 0.18 6.40
CA ASP A 69 -11.76 1.34 5.66
C ASP A 69 -10.77 2.52 5.63
N LEU A 70 -9.81 2.52 6.56
CA LEU A 70 -8.69 3.47 6.60
C LEU A 70 -7.49 2.99 5.77
N LEU A 71 -7.48 1.73 5.36
CA LEU A 71 -6.40 1.13 4.58
C LEU A 71 -6.67 1.20 3.07
N PRO A 72 -5.62 1.24 2.24
CA PRO A 72 -5.79 1.12 0.79
C PRO A 72 -6.25 -0.29 0.42
N GLU A 73 -6.99 -0.40 -0.68
CA GLU A 73 -7.34 -1.68 -1.26
C GLU A 73 -6.07 -2.45 -1.67
N PRO A 74 -6.01 -3.77 -1.41
CA PRO A 74 -4.90 -4.59 -1.86
C PRO A 74 -4.72 -4.54 -3.37
N ALA A 75 -3.48 -4.37 -3.83
CA ALA A 75 -3.15 -4.48 -5.24
C ALA A 75 -3.49 -5.89 -5.75
N VAL A 76 -4.24 -5.98 -6.84
CA VAL A 76 -4.49 -7.24 -7.53
C VAL A 76 -3.16 -7.69 -8.17
N PRO A 77 -2.68 -8.92 -7.91
CA PRO A 77 -1.46 -9.41 -8.54
C PRO A 77 -1.62 -9.40 -10.06
N GLN A 78 -0.87 -8.54 -10.75
CA GLN A 78 -0.75 -8.67 -12.19
C GLN A 78 0.12 -9.89 -12.48
N LYS A 79 -0.46 -10.91 -13.13
CA LYS A 79 0.32 -12.02 -13.68
C LYS A 79 1.34 -11.41 -14.64
N ARG A 80 2.63 -11.64 -14.38
CA ARG A 80 3.68 -11.27 -15.35
C ARG A 80 3.40 -12.04 -16.63
N GLY A 81 3.42 -11.35 -17.77
CA GLY A 81 3.28 -11.98 -19.07
C GLY A 81 4.37 -13.04 -19.29
N PRO A 82 4.20 -13.93 -20.29
CA PRO A 82 5.19 -14.94 -20.60
C PRO A 82 6.58 -14.31 -20.79
N LYS A 83 7.63 -14.97 -20.28
CA LYS A 83 9.01 -14.56 -20.54
C LYS A 83 9.22 -14.57 -22.07
N PRO A 84 9.74 -13.49 -22.68
CA PRO A 84 10.04 -13.49 -24.11
C PRO A 84 10.91 -14.70 -24.45
N ARG A 85 10.55 -15.43 -25.51
CA ARG A 85 11.42 -16.49 -26.05
C ARG A 85 12.60 -15.78 -26.72
N THR A 86 13.78 -15.92 -26.13
CA THR A 86 15.01 -15.46 -26.75
C THR A 86 15.39 -16.44 -27.85
N ASP A 87 14.78 -16.31 -29.02
CA ASP A 87 15.23 -17.04 -30.22
C ASP A 87 16.48 -16.29 -30.76
N HIS A 88 17.66 -16.61 -30.21
CA HIS A 88 18.93 -16.20 -30.81
C HIS A 88 19.30 -17.20 -31.92
N PRO A 89 19.31 -16.84 -33.21
CA PRO A 89 20.03 -17.61 -34.20
C PRO A 89 21.52 -17.43 -33.94
N ALA A 90 22.20 -18.53 -33.63
CA ALA A 90 23.65 -18.59 -33.68
C ALA A 90 24.08 -18.43 -35.14
N LEU A 91 24.84 -17.37 -35.42
CA LEU A 91 25.69 -17.23 -36.61
C LEU A 91 27.09 -16.82 -36.13
#